data_AF-A0A1B0CB29-F1
#
_entry.id   AF-A0A1B0CB29-F1
#
_cell.length_a   1.000
_cell.length_b   1.000
_cell.length_c   1.000
_cell.angle_alpha   90.00
_cell.angle_beta   90.00
_cell.angle_gamma   90.00
#
_symmetry.space_group_name_H-M   'P 1'
#
loop_
_entity.id
_entity.type
_entity.pdbx_description
1 polymer ?
#
loop_
_entity_poly.entity_id
_entity_poly.type
_entity_poly.pdbx_seq_one_letter_code
_entity_poly.pdbx_strand_id
1 'polypeptide(L)'
;MGHMQEARVSGYICRLCSEVSRVVILLYGDVGLKLCLVAKINNFLNINIKPNDQLPKTVCLNCVRQVESTHRFIKKILKNRQIFKHGREHSLRRVQMDSIAPDGGQSSSTSEAGTSGTSSTTSAPNPVDVTSEESESDFELDDLMAHRF
;
A
#
# COMPACT_ATOMS: atom_id res chain seq x y z
N MET A 1 46.89 -25.04 -19.83
CA MET A 1 45.87 -25.04 -18.75
C MET A 1 44.93 -23.89 -19.05
N GLY A 2 43.62 -24.14 -19.16
CA GLY A 2 42.65 -23.15 -19.65
C GLY A 2 42.46 -21.97 -18.70
N HIS A 3 42.28 -20.77 -19.24
CA HIS A 3 41.99 -19.57 -18.48
C HIS A 3 40.55 -19.63 -17.94
N MET A 4 40.38 -19.62 -16.61
CA MET A 4 39.06 -19.57 -15.97
C MET A 4 38.23 -18.33 -16.35
N GLN A 5 38.85 -17.35 -17.01
CA GLN A 5 38.23 -16.11 -17.49
C GLN A 5 37.30 -16.32 -18.71
N GLU A 6 37.34 -17.48 -19.37
CA GLU A 6 36.46 -17.82 -20.51
C GLU A 6 35.32 -18.78 -20.15
N ALA A 7 35.19 -19.14 -18.86
CA ALA A 7 34.10 -20.01 -18.41
C ALA A 7 32.74 -19.30 -18.58
N ARG A 8 32.00 -19.68 -19.62
CA ARG A 8 30.62 -19.18 -19.84
C ARG A 8 29.71 -19.70 -18.73
N VAL A 9 29.15 -18.79 -17.94
CA VAL A 9 28.12 -19.12 -16.96
C VAL A 9 26.84 -19.49 -17.71
N SER A 10 26.35 -20.71 -17.51
CA SER A 10 25.05 -21.15 -18.04
C SER A 10 23.90 -20.60 -17.18
N GLY A 11 22.86 -20.09 -17.84
CA GLY A 11 21.66 -19.56 -17.19
C GLY A 11 20.78 -18.75 -18.15
N TYR A 12 19.78 -18.09 -17.58
CA TYR A 12 18.85 -17.21 -18.28
C TYR A 12 19.13 -15.76 -17.94
N ILE A 13 18.95 -14.87 -18.92
CA ILE A 13 19.10 -13.44 -18.72
C ILE A 13 17.84 -12.88 -18.05
N CYS A 14 18.01 -12.12 -16.96
CA CYS A 14 16.91 -11.42 -16.31
C CYS A 14 16.49 -10.19 -17.12
N ARG A 15 15.19 -10.00 -17.36
CA ARG A 15 14.63 -8.84 -18.07
C ARG A 15 14.89 -7.50 -17.38
N LEU A 16 15.02 -7.50 -16.06
CA LEU A 16 15.11 -6.28 -15.24
C LEU A 16 16.54 -5.82 -14.97
N CYS A 17 17.45 -6.74 -14.65
CA CYS A 17 18.84 -6.41 -14.36
C CYS A 17 19.84 -6.83 -15.45
N SER A 18 19.40 -7.57 -16.48
CA SER A 18 20.25 -8.13 -17.55
C SER A 18 21.35 -9.10 -17.08
N GLU A 19 21.35 -9.50 -15.81
CA GLU A 19 22.29 -10.50 -15.29
C GLU A 19 21.84 -11.93 -15.64
N VAL A 20 22.81 -12.81 -15.85
CA VAL A 20 22.57 -14.25 -16.05
C VAL A 20 22.30 -14.90 -14.70
N SER A 21 21.15 -15.54 -14.57
CA SER A 21 20.70 -16.24 -13.37
C SER A 21 20.37 -17.69 -13.69
N ARG A 22 20.79 -18.62 -12.82
CA ARG A 22 20.43 -20.04 -12.93
C ARG A 22 18.97 -20.31 -12.59
N VAL A 23 18.39 -19.46 -11.73
CA VAL A 23 17.00 -19.55 -11.28
C VAL A 23 16.27 -18.27 -11.68
N VAL A 24 15.25 -18.43 -12.51
CA VAL A 24 14.40 -17.35 -13.01
C VAL A 24 12.94 -17.77 -13.00
N ILE A 25 12.05 -16.78 -12.94
CA ILE A 25 10.61 -16.94 -13.08
C ILE A 25 10.20 -16.44 -14.47
N LEU A 26 9.37 -17.23 -15.15
CA LEU A 26 8.75 -16.83 -16.41
C LEU A 26 7.62 -15.83 -16.11
N LEU A 27 7.66 -14.67 -16.76
CA LEU A 27 6.69 -13.59 -16.56
C LEU A 27 5.26 -14.00 -16.89
N TYR A 28 5.09 -14.82 -17.94
CA TYR A 28 3.81 -15.35 -18.39
C TYR A 28 3.62 -16.84 -18.02
N GLY A 29 4.47 -17.38 -17.14
CA GLY A 29 4.26 -18.71 -16.56
C GLY A 29 3.38 -18.65 -15.31
N ASP A 30 2.96 -19.80 -14.80
CA ASP A 30 2.01 -19.89 -13.67
C ASP A 30 2.42 -19.05 -12.45
N VAL A 31 3.69 -19.12 -12.08
CA VAL A 31 4.23 -18.34 -10.94
C VAL A 31 4.20 -16.84 -11.23
N GLY A 32 4.58 -16.42 -12.45
CA GLY A 32 4.59 -15.02 -12.85
C GLY A 32 3.18 -14.41 -12.92
N LEU A 33 2.21 -15.20 -13.40
CA LEU A 33 0.80 -14.84 -13.43
C LEU A 33 0.21 -14.77 -12.01
N LYS A 34 0.48 -15.76 -11.16
CA LYS A 34 0.02 -15.78 -9.76
C LYS A 34 0.51 -14.56 -8.96
N LEU A 35 1.72 -14.08 -9.24
CA LEU A 35 2.29 -12.91 -8.60
C LEU A 35 1.94 -11.59 -9.31
N CYS A 36 1.20 -11.65 -10.42
CA CYS A 36 0.87 -10.52 -11.30
C CYS A 36 2.11 -9.69 -11.68
N LEU A 37 3.24 -10.35 -11.98
CA LEU A 37 4.53 -9.67 -12.17
C LEU A 37 4.50 -8.66 -13.31
N VAL A 38 3.86 -9.00 -14.43
CA VAL A 38 3.78 -8.11 -15.60
C VAL A 38 3.05 -6.81 -15.25
N ALA A 39 1.91 -6.89 -14.57
CA ALA A 39 1.15 -5.72 -14.15
C ALA A 39 1.96 -4.85 -13.17
N LYS A 40 2.54 -5.47 -12.13
CA LYS A 40 3.37 -4.76 -11.15
C LYS A 40 4.57 -4.09 -11.79
N ILE A 41 5.25 -4.77 -12.72
CA ILE A 41 6.41 -4.21 -13.41
C ILE A 41 6.00 -3.03 -14.29
N ASN A 42 4.97 -3.18 -15.12
CA ASN A 42 4.52 -2.13 -16.02
C ASN A 42 3.97 -0.90 -15.25
N ASN A 43 3.42 -1.11 -14.05
CA ASN A 43 2.86 -0.05 -13.23
C ASN A 43 3.92 0.67 -12.37
N PHE A 44 4.90 -0.06 -11.82
CA PHE A 44 5.90 0.52 -10.90
C PHE A 44 7.22 0.88 -11.56
N LEU A 45 7.53 0.29 -12.71
CA LEU A 45 8.70 0.64 -13.50
C LEU A 45 8.24 1.21 -14.84
N ASN A 46 8.96 2.20 -15.36
CA ASN A 46 8.71 2.82 -16.67
C ASN A 46 9.20 1.91 -17.82
N ILE A 47 8.87 0.62 -17.77
CA ILE A 47 9.18 -0.36 -18.81
C ILE A 47 7.89 -1.06 -19.21
N ASN A 48 7.74 -1.32 -20.50
CA ASN A 48 6.54 -1.97 -21.04
C ASN A 48 6.89 -3.40 -21.47
N ILE A 49 6.43 -4.37 -20.68
CA ILE A 49 6.56 -5.80 -20.97
C ILE A 49 5.29 -6.26 -21.67
N LYS A 50 5.46 -6.71 -22.93
CA LYS A 50 4.38 -7.25 -23.77
C LYS A 50 4.56 -8.75 -24.03
N PRO A 51 3.47 -9.50 -24.25
CA PRO A 51 3.58 -10.93 -24.57
C PRO A 51 4.26 -11.19 -25.92
N ASN A 52 4.22 -10.23 -26.84
CA ASN A 52 4.88 -10.29 -28.15
C ASN A 52 6.31 -9.73 -28.15
N ASP A 53 6.90 -9.51 -26.98
CA ASP A 53 8.27 -8.98 -26.87
C ASP A 53 9.30 -10.02 -27.34
N GLN A 54 10.29 -9.58 -28.13
CA GLN A 54 11.41 -10.38 -28.64
C GLN A 54 12.50 -10.60 -27.57
N LEU A 55 12.34 -9.99 -26.40
CA LEU A 55 13.30 -10.01 -25.30
C LEU A 55 12.98 -11.13 -24.29
N PRO A 56 13.97 -11.55 -23.47
CA PRO A 56 13.81 -12.67 -22.54
C PRO A 56 12.62 -12.49 -21.59
N LYS A 57 11.70 -13.46 -21.57
CA LYS A 57 10.48 -13.43 -20.75
C LYS A 57 10.71 -13.91 -19.31
N THR A 58 11.92 -13.72 -18.78
CA THR A 58 12.42 -14.27 -17.53
C THR A 58 12.89 -13.19 -16.57
N VAL A 59 12.62 -13.35 -15.27
CA VAL A 59 13.07 -12.43 -14.21
C VAL A 59 13.73 -13.21 -13.08
N CYS A 60 14.87 -12.75 -12.58
CA CYS A 60 15.55 -13.37 -11.45
C CYS A 60 14.84 -13.09 -10.11
N LEU A 61 15.10 -13.92 -9.11
CA LEU A 61 14.46 -13.80 -7.79
C LEU A 61 14.74 -12.47 -7.09
N ASN A 62 15.94 -11.90 -7.26
CA ASN A 62 16.30 -10.62 -6.67
C ASN A 62 15.40 -9.49 -7.20
N CYS A 63 15.21 -9.44 -8.51
CA CYS A 63 14.35 -8.44 -9.12
C CYS A 63 12.88 -8.64 -8.74
N VAL A 64 12.39 -9.88 -8.60
CA VAL A 64 11.03 -10.14 -8.10
C VAL A 64 10.85 -9.58 -6.69
N ARG A 65 11.79 -9.85 -5.77
CA ARG A 65 11.73 -9.30 -4.41
C ARG A 65 11.71 -7.78 -4.40
N GLN A 66 12.47 -7.14 -5.28
CA GLN A 66 12.50 -5.69 -5.40
C GLN A 66 11.15 -5.14 -5.90
N VAL A 67 10.58 -5.74 -6.95
CA VAL A 67 9.26 -5.36 -7.47
C VAL A 67 8.19 -5.46 -6.39
N GLU A 68 8.18 -6.55 -5.63
CA GLU A 68 7.22 -6.72 -4.53
C GLU A 68 7.43 -5.73 -3.39
N SER A 69 8.69 -5.44 -3.05
CA SER A 69 9.02 -4.45 -2.02
C SER A 69 8.52 -3.06 -2.41
N THR A 70 8.77 -2.66 -3.66
CA THR A 70 8.26 -1.40 -4.23
C THR A 70 6.74 -1.36 -4.20
N HIS A 71 6.06 -2.44 -4.61
CA HIS A 71 4.60 -2.54 -4.55
C HIS A 71 4.07 -2.34 -3.13
N ARG A 72 4.63 -3.04 -2.15
CA ARG A 72 4.25 -2.91 -0.73
C ARG A 72 4.49 -1.49 -0.20
N PHE A 73 5.61 -0.88 -0.59
CA PHE A 73 5.96 0.47 -0.17
C PHE A 73 4.98 1.50 -0.74
N ILE A 74 4.66 1.42 -2.03
CA ILE A 74 3.69 2.31 -2.68
C ILE A 74 2.29 2.15 -2.06
N LYS A 75 1.85 0.91 -1.82
CA LYS A 75 0.57 0.64 -1.13
C LYS A 75 0.49 1.33 0.24
N LYS A 76 1.58 1.32 1.01
CA LYS A 76 1.65 2.01 2.31
C LYS A 76 1.60 3.54 2.16
N ILE A 77 2.34 4.10 1.20
CA ILE A 77 2.31 5.55 0.94
C ILE A 77 0.88 5.99 0.60
N LEU A 78 0.19 5.25 -0.26
CA LEU A 78 -1.16 5.58 -0.69
C LEU A 78 -2.16 5.48 0.46
N LYS A 79 -2.09 4.40 1.25
CA LYS A 79 -2.89 4.28 2.48
C LYS A 79 -2.68 5.47 3.42
N ASN A 80 -1.43 5.84 3.66
CA ASN A 80 -1.12 6.99 4.52
C ASN A 80 -1.65 8.30 3.92
N ARG A 81 -1.51 8.51 2.61
CA ARG A 81 -2.05 9.68 1.90
C ARG A 81 -3.56 9.78 2.10
N GLN A 82 -4.29 8.67 2.02
CA GLN A 82 -5.74 8.67 2.27
C GLN A 82 -6.06 9.05 3.72
N ILE A 83 -5.34 8.50 4.70
CA ILE A 83 -5.53 8.87 6.12
C ILE A 83 -5.31 10.37 6.33
N PHE A 84 -4.26 10.96 5.77
CA PHE A 84 -3.99 12.39 5.89
C PHE A 84 -5.04 13.27 5.18
N LYS A 85 -5.65 12.80 4.08
CA LYS A 85 -6.76 13.52 3.43
C LYS A 85 -7.99 13.57 4.33
N HIS A 86 -8.46 12.43 4.83
CA HIS A 86 -9.65 12.34 5.69
C HIS A 86 -9.43 13.01 7.05
N GLY A 87 -8.21 12.90 7.61
CA GLY A 87 -7.86 13.57 8.87
C GLY A 87 -7.94 15.10 8.77
N ARG A 88 -7.49 15.70 7.66
CA ARG A 88 -7.63 17.15 7.43
C ARG A 88 -9.08 17.59 7.33
N GLU A 89 -9.95 16.83 6.67
CA GLU A 89 -11.38 17.16 6.55
C GLU A 89 -12.06 17.15 7.92
N HIS A 90 -11.72 16.19 8.79
CA HIS A 90 -12.25 16.13 10.15
C HIS A 90 -11.73 17.28 11.03
N SER A 91 -10.47 17.70 10.86
CA SER A 91 -9.92 18.88 11.54
C SER A 91 -10.58 20.18 11.10
N LEU A 92 -10.82 20.36 9.79
CA LEU A 92 -11.48 21.57 9.26
C LEU A 92 -12.94 21.71 9.75
N ARG A 93 -13.68 20.59 9.83
CA ARG A 93 -15.05 20.60 10.39
C ARG A 93 -15.09 20.96 11.88
N ARG A 94 -14.08 20.55 12.66
CA ARG A 94 -14.02 20.88 14.09
C ARG A 94 -13.78 22.38 14.33
N VAL A 95 -12.90 23.02 13.55
CA VAL A 95 -12.64 24.47 13.66
C VAL A 95 -13.88 25.32 13.31
N GLN A 96 -14.76 24.81 12.44
CA GLN A 96 -15.98 25.52 12.03
C GLN A 96 -17.08 25.52 13.11
N MET A 97 -17.06 24.58 14.08
CA MET A 97 -18.06 24.53 15.16
C MET A 97 -17.70 25.42 16.37
N ASP A 98 -16.44 25.81 16.56
CA ASP A 98 -16.01 26.68 17.66
C ASP A 98 -16.19 28.19 17.38
N SER A 99 -16.68 28.57 16.18
CA SER A 99 -16.89 29.98 15.78
C SER A 99 -18.32 30.50 15.97
N ILE A 100 -19.24 29.71 16.51
CA ILE A 100 -20.58 30.18 16.88
C ILE A 100 -20.54 30.55 18.37
N ALA A 101 -20.05 31.76 18.67
CA ALA A 101 -20.21 32.35 19.98
C ALA A 101 -21.72 32.63 20.21
N PRO A 102 -22.31 32.20 21.34
CA PRO A 102 -23.62 32.70 21.73
C PRO A 102 -23.42 34.12 22.27
N ASP A 103 -23.82 35.12 21.46
CA ASP A 103 -24.05 36.46 21.97
C ASP A 103 -25.41 36.48 22.68
N GLY A 104 -25.40 36.92 23.94
CA GLY A 104 -26.59 37.38 24.66
C GLY A 104 -27.16 36.45 25.74
N GLY A 105 -26.98 36.85 27.00
CA GLY A 105 -28.00 36.64 28.04
C GLY A 105 -27.49 36.19 29.41
N GLN A 106 -27.19 37.14 30.30
CA GLN A 106 -27.02 36.90 31.74
C GLN A 106 -28.32 36.38 32.37
N SER A 107 -28.25 35.43 33.31
CA SER A 107 -28.90 35.49 34.64
C SER A 107 -28.61 34.22 35.46
N SER A 108 -28.19 34.47 36.70
CA SER A 108 -27.81 33.55 37.78
C SER A 108 -29.03 32.93 38.50
N SER A 109 -28.90 31.71 39.06
CA SER A 109 -29.11 31.42 40.52
C SER A 109 -29.25 29.92 40.88
N THR A 110 -28.38 29.49 41.82
CA THR A 110 -28.61 28.67 43.05
C THR A 110 -28.85 27.14 43.03
N SER A 111 -27.86 26.44 43.66
CA SER A 111 -27.88 25.43 44.75
C SER A 111 -28.57 24.05 44.57
N GLU A 112 -27.79 22.95 44.56
CA GLU A 112 -27.55 21.94 45.65
C GLU A 112 -28.70 20.93 45.87
N ALA A 113 -28.58 19.64 46.18
CA ALA A 113 -27.54 18.61 46.30
C ALA A 113 -28.28 17.24 46.36
N GLY A 114 -27.64 16.11 46.03
CA GLY A 114 -28.24 14.78 46.20
C GLY A 114 -27.29 13.63 45.86
N THR A 115 -26.82 12.95 46.90
CA THR A 115 -25.77 11.92 46.91
C THR A 115 -26.28 10.49 46.68
N SER A 116 -25.36 9.64 46.21
CA SER A 116 -25.11 8.23 46.62
C SER A 116 -25.47 7.10 45.65
N GLY A 117 -24.47 6.26 45.37
CA GLY A 117 -24.66 4.80 45.27
C GLY A 117 -24.08 4.08 44.03
N THR A 118 -22.77 3.78 44.07
CA THR A 118 -22.10 2.49 43.76
C THR A 118 -22.83 1.49 42.82
N SER A 119 -22.23 0.95 41.75
CA SER A 119 -21.21 -0.11 41.80
C SER A 119 -20.66 -0.45 40.40
N SER A 120 -19.36 -0.73 40.33
CA SER A 120 -18.64 -1.71 39.51
C SER A 120 -19.32 -2.30 38.26
N THR A 121 -18.68 -2.20 37.09
CA THR A 121 -18.02 -3.35 36.43
C THR A 121 -17.32 -2.93 35.14
N THR A 122 -16.14 -3.49 34.98
CA THR A 122 -15.25 -3.43 33.85
C THR A 122 -15.90 -3.89 32.55
N SER A 123 -15.79 -3.12 31.48
CA SER A 123 -15.61 -3.69 30.12
C SER A 123 -15.02 -2.62 29.21
N ALA A 124 -13.72 -2.76 28.96
CA ALA A 124 -13.09 -2.11 27.82
C ALA A 124 -13.82 -2.54 26.53
N PRO A 125 -14.13 -1.63 25.60
CA PRO A 125 -14.48 -2.06 24.26
C PRO A 125 -13.22 -2.61 23.61
N ASN A 126 -13.22 -3.92 23.38
CA ASN A 126 -12.21 -4.61 22.57
C ASN A 126 -12.02 -3.86 21.24
N PRO A 127 -10.79 -3.70 20.75
CA PRO A 127 -10.58 -3.28 19.37
C PRO A 127 -11.13 -4.41 18.49
N VAL A 128 -12.19 -4.08 17.76
CA VAL A 128 -12.76 -4.91 16.71
C VAL A 128 -11.65 -5.26 15.72
N ASP A 129 -11.41 -6.56 15.63
CA ASP A 129 -10.61 -7.25 14.64
C ASP A 129 -11.08 -6.82 13.25
N VAL A 130 -10.26 -6.03 12.55
CA VAL A 130 -10.44 -5.75 11.12
C VAL A 130 -9.77 -6.89 10.37
N THR A 131 -10.42 -8.04 10.34
CA THR A 131 -10.17 -9.09 9.35
C THR A 131 -11.25 -9.03 8.29
N SER A 132 -10.83 -9.15 7.03
CA SER A 132 -11.62 -8.94 5.80
C SER A 132 -11.78 -7.44 5.51
N GLU A 133 -11.34 -6.87 4.39
CA GLU A 133 -11.49 -7.34 3.01
C GLU A 133 -10.28 -6.89 2.17
N GLU A 134 -9.41 -7.83 1.80
CA GLU A 134 -8.42 -7.62 0.74
C GLU A 134 -9.12 -7.81 -0.62
N SER A 135 -9.88 -6.81 -1.08
CA SER A 135 -10.34 -6.79 -2.48
C SER A 135 -10.66 -5.40 -3.03
N GLU A 136 -10.91 -4.40 -2.19
CA GLU A 136 -11.28 -3.06 -2.68
C GLU A 136 -10.07 -2.15 -2.98
N SER A 137 -8.85 -2.54 -2.59
CA SER A 137 -7.66 -1.68 -2.73
C SER A 137 -6.96 -1.73 -4.10
N ASP A 138 -7.36 -2.63 -5.00
CA ASP A 138 -6.72 -2.76 -6.32
C ASP A 138 -7.27 -1.73 -7.32
N PHE A 139 -8.53 -1.31 -7.18
CA PHE A 139 -9.16 -0.35 -8.09
C PHE A 139 -8.66 1.10 -7.89
N GLU A 140 -8.37 1.51 -6.65
CA GLU A 140 -7.81 2.84 -6.36
C GLU A 140 -6.33 2.98 -6.77
N LEU A 141 -5.59 1.87 -6.84
CA LEU A 141 -4.19 1.88 -7.26
C LEU A 141 -4.08 2.25 -8.74
N ASP A 142 -4.98 1.70 -9.57
CA ASP A 142 -5.02 1.97 -11.00
C ASP A 142 -5.46 3.42 -11.30
N ASP A 143 -6.42 4.00 -10.58
CA ASP A 143 -6.88 5.37 -10.80
C ASP A 143 -5.81 6.42 -10.41
N LEU A 144 -5.06 6.18 -9.32
CA LEU A 144 -3.93 7.04 -8.93
C LEU A 144 -2.69 6.86 -9.80
N MET A 145 -2.51 5.70 -10.44
CA MET A 145 -1.42 5.45 -11.38
C MET A 145 -1.76 5.90 -12.81
N ALA A 146 -3.06 5.99 -13.17
CA ALA A 146 -3.55 6.56 -14.43
C ALA A 146 -3.34 8.08 -14.53
N HIS A 147 -3.20 8.79 -13.41
CA HIS A 147 -2.85 10.22 -13.37
C HIS A 147 -1.35 10.52 -13.41
N ARG A 148 -0.51 9.52 -13.73
CA ARG A 148 0.92 9.73 -14.00
C ARG A 148 1.13 9.67 -15.53
N PHE A 149 1.39 10.86 -16.08
CA PHE A 149 1.55 11.27 -17.50
C PHE A 149 0.30 11.87 -18.14
#